data_AF-A0ABD3EGW4-F1
#
_entry.id   AF-A0ABD3EGW4-F1
#
_cell.length_a   1.000
_cell.length_b   1.000
_cell.length_c   1.000
_cell.angle_alpha   90.00
_cell.angle_beta   90.00
_cell.angle_gamma   90.00
#
_symmetry.space_group_name_H-M   'P 1'
#
loop_
_entity.id
_entity.type
_entity.pdbx_description
1 polymer ?
#
loop_
_entity_poly.entity_id
_entity_poly.type
_entity_poly.pdbx_seq_one_letter_code
_entity_poly.pdbx_strand_id
1 'polypeptide(L)'
;MDLNADGPVPPVVPPPPHVAAQPDQTSVGCRHKSGPLGLVLPSKAPGPLVASPLLEIAAATPMRTIQLSNVNIFIPDAQMLFHVLSLCDSMMNSTNRFLKSSPAWLPIVSQLYVSVLWNTMILRVFVNSGYGTEYAHVLNLIRSHLCVDECMIPGPLVPFFQALSATKTPFNWIGDITPGLHSFRSMWNKTNFHPTAHVARQLPFPVIILDQLYAFAHFEPKNQNTSAYSTFRWYSNVFGLTDDVQNILHRMGPQLCGSLYTPQSQFDAARNIWKSIFQNGFNRVVHDKDAFKDFNQLMGFISQDGLVQTDWFSHISVVMQKYAQHFNESAPLKSVSLTGLGSVSVFGTPVKQTLIRDWIYPAATEISPFTTERYSPRREIPATFSVIFGHANQTLEEEDEQFSIVTYTNINLAANNSVQNGHTAIDHTVTHQGHYWTIRPIGESNPVNLKGQYAQFIANRYHQRTANRTT
;
A
#
# COMPACT_ATOMS: atom_id res chain seq x y z
N MET A 1 -102.91 4.32 21.41
CA MET A 1 -102.33 3.79 20.17
C MET A 1 -100.96 4.44 20.11
N ASP A 2 -99.89 3.89 20.66
CA ASP A 2 -99.56 2.48 20.86
C ASP A 2 -98.82 2.25 22.19
N LEU A 3 -98.73 0.97 22.54
CA LEU A 3 -98.52 0.39 23.85
C LEU A 3 -97.08 0.51 24.38
N ASN A 4 -96.97 0.98 25.62
CA ASN A 4 -96.16 0.45 26.74
C ASN A 4 -95.84 -1.05 26.60
N ALA A 5 -94.79 -1.65 27.16
CA ALA A 5 -93.71 -1.30 28.06
C ALA A 5 -92.78 -2.54 28.07
N ASP A 6 -91.49 -2.41 28.38
CA ASP A 6 -90.94 -2.93 29.65
C ASP A 6 -89.43 -2.77 29.74
N GLY A 7 -88.97 -2.60 30.98
CA GLY A 7 -87.59 -2.35 31.38
C GLY A 7 -86.64 -3.57 31.34
N PRO A 8 -85.41 -3.41 31.85
CA PRO A 8 -84.21 -3.95 31.18
C PRO A 8 -83.53 -5.14 31.88
N VAL A 9 -82.73 -5.90 31.12
CA VAL A 9 -81.75 -6.92 31.58
C VAL A 9 -80.45 -6.78 30.73
N PRO A 10 -79.24 -7.09 31.30
CA PRO A 10 -77.95 -6.43 31.05
C PRO A 10 -77.21 -6.76 29.74
N PRO A 11 -76.03 -6.12 29.48
CA PRO A 11 -75.41 -6.08 28.17
C PRO A 11 -74.50 -7.29 27.90
N VAL A 12 -74.56 -7.79 26.67
CA VAL A 12 -73.54 -8.67 26.07
C VAL A 12 -72.78 -7.84 25.03
N VAL A 13 -71.48 -7.66 25.25
CA VAL A 13 -70.58 -7.00 24.28
C VAL A 13 -69.95 -8.06 23.37
N PRO A 14 -70.04 -7.94 22.03
CA PRO A 14 -69.43 -8.87 21.09
C PRO A 14 -67.93 -8.58 20.83
N PRO A 15 -67.14 -9.59 20.42
CA PRO A 15 -65.70 -9.45 20.16
C PRO A 15 -65.40 -8.79 18.79
N PRO A 16 -64.20 -8.19 18.61
CA PRO A 16 -63.81 -7.47 17.40
C PRO A 16 -63.38 -8.37 16.22
N PRO A 17 -63.36 -7.82 14.98
CA PRO A 17 -63.39 -8.61 13.74
C PRO A 17 -62.03 -9.10 13.23
N HIS A 18 -62.10 -10.18 12.47
CA HIS A 18 -61.03 -10.83 11.69
C HIS A 18 -60.50 -9.95 10.55
N VAL A 19 -59.17 -9.96 10.36
CA VAL A 19 -58.47 -9.39 9.19
C VAL A 19 -58.07 -10.52 8.24
N ALA A 20 -58.28 -10.27 6.94
CA ALA A 20 -58.02 -11.17 5.81
C ALA A 20 -56.54 -11.22 5.36
N ALA A 21 -56.23 -12.18 4.48
CA ALA A 21 -54.96 -12.88 4.29
C ALA A 21 -53.93 -12.35 3.26
N GLN A 22 -52.64 -12.68 3.55
CA GLN A 22 -51.55 -13.24 2.69
C GLN A 22 -50.80 -12.35 1.64
N PRO A 23 -49.55 -12.69 1.16
CA PRO A 23 -48.83 -13.99 1.19
C PRO A 23 -47.31 -13.97 1.56
N ASP A 24 -46.72 -15.18 1.51
CA ASP A 24 -45.35 -15.64 1.83
C ASP A 24 -44.14 -14.79 1.42
N GLN A 25 -43.13 -14.75 2.30
CA GLN A 25 -41.71 -14.67 1.94
C GLN A 25 -40.94 -15.83 2.59
N THR A 26 -40.40 -16.67 1.72
CA THR A 26 -39.51 -17.78 1.99
C THR A 26 -38.08 -17.32 2.27
N SER A 27 -37.43 -18.05 3.18
CA SER A 27 -35.98 -18.11 3.46
C SER A 27 -35.27 -16.83 3.91
N VAL A 28 -35.35 -16.53 5.21
CA VAL A 28 -34.25 -15.88 5.94
C VAL A 28 -33.22 -16.97 6.23
N GLY A 29 -32.04 -16.90 5.61
CA GLY A 29 -30.93 -17.81 5.90
C GLY A 29 -30.55 -17.78 7.38
N CYS A 30 -30.61 -18.94 8.02
CA CYS A 30 -30.13 -19.17 9.39
C CYS A 30 -28.68 -18.70 9.52
N ARG A 31 -28.46 -17.54 10.16
CA ARG A 31 -27.20 -17.26 10.83
C ARG A 31 -27.07 -18.27 11.95
N HIS A 32 -26.26 -19.31 11.77
CA HIS A 32 -25.76 -20.09 12.87
C HIS A 32 -24.99 -19.14 13.80
N LYS A 33 -25.66 -18.69 14.87
CA LYS A 33 -24.99 -18.21 16.07
C LYS A 33 -24.31 -19.44 16.69
N SER A 34 -23.16 -19.82 16.19
CA SER A 34 -22.21 -20.56 16.99
C SER A 34 -21.73 -19.59 18.07
N GLY A 35 -22.44 -19.55 19.19
CA GLY A 35 -21.85 -19.01 20.41
C GLY A 35 -20.52 -19.74 20.65
N PRO A 36 -19.53 -19.11 21.30
CA PRO A 36 -18.38 -19.84 21.77
C PRO A 36 -18.92 -21.06 22.54
N LEU A 37 -18.33 -22.25 22.32
CA LEU A 37 -18.42 -23.32 23.31
C LEU A 37 -18.17 -22.62 24.64
N GLY A 38 -19.21 -22.54 25.49
CA GLY A 38 -19.12 -21.75 26.72
C GLY A 38 -17.82 -22.10 27.42
N LEU A 39 -17.20 -21.13 28.12
CA LEU A 39 -16.08 -21.38 29.01
C LEU A 39 -16.30 -22.76 29.61
N VAL A 40 -15.41 -23.71 29.31
CA VAL A 40 -15.36 -24.95 30.09
C VAL A 40 -15.05 -24.43 31.47
N LEU A 41 -16.10 -24.19 32.25
CA LEU A 41 -15.99 -23.79 33.63
C LEU A 41 -15.08 -24.88 34.21
N PRO A 42 -13.96 -24.52 34.86
CA PRO A 42 -13.22 -25.52 35.59
C PRO A 42 -14.25 -26.22 36.45
N SER A 43 -14.45 -27.52 36.18
CA SER A 43 -15.42 -28.33 36.91
C SER A 43 -15.21 -27.97 38.37
N LYS A 44 -16.24 -27.48 39.06
CA LYS A 44 -16.16 -27.17 40.48
C LYS A 44 -15.58 -28.42 41.14
N ALA A 45 -14.28 -28.38 41.43
CA ALA A 45 -13.60 -29.53 41.96
C ALA A 45 -14.21 -29.79 43.34
N PRO A 46 -14.64 -31.02 43.63
CA PRO A 46 -14.92 -31.39 45.00
C PRO A 46 -13.57 -31.41 45.75
N GLY A 47 -13.38 -30.49 46.68
CA GLY A 47 -12.26 -30.49 47.64
C GLY A 47 -10.93 -29.95 47.12
N PRO A 48 -9.93 -29.79 48.03
CA PRO A 48 -8.60 -29.31 47.66
C PRO A 48 -8.03 -30.27 46.62
N LEU A 49 -7.73 -29.76 45.43
CA LEU A 49 -7.04 -30.50 44.37
C LEU A 49 -5.66 -30.92 44.90
N VAL A 50 -5.59 -32.06 45.56
CA VAL A 50 -4.33 -32.79 45.70
C VAL A 50 -3.98 -33.20 44.29
N ALA A 51 -3.06 -32.46 43.67
CA ALA A 51 -2.47 -32.87 42.40
C ALA A 51 -2.07 -34.34 42.54
N SER A 52 -2.47 -35.19 41.59
CA SER A 52 -2.13 -36.62 41.61
C SER A 52 -0.65 -36.78 41.99
N PRO A 53 -0.27 -37.67 42.92
CA PRO A 53 1.13 -37.88 43.29
C PRO A 53 2.05 -38.17 42.10
N LEU A 54 1.48 -38.68 40.99
CA LEU A 54 2.20 -38.86 39.73
C LEU A 54 2.64 -37.53 39.09
N LEU A 55 1.90 -36.43 39.29
CA LEU A 55 2.25 -35.08 38.85
C LEU A 55 3.42 -34.49 39.65
N GLU A 56 3.68 -34.96 40.87
CA GLU A 56 4.85 -34.55 41.65
C GLU A 56 6.16 -34.95 40.95
N ILE A 57 6.14 -36.07 40.20
CA ILE A 57 7.27 -36.50 39.36
C ILE A 57 7.59 -35.44 38.29
N ALA A 58 6.56 -34.84 37.70
CA ALA A 58 6.70 -33.80 36.69
C ALA A 58 6.93 -32.39 37.29
N ALA A 59 6.56 -32.17 38.55
CA ALA A 59 6.75 -30.89 39.24
C ALA A 59 8.23 -30.48 39.34
N ALA A 60 9.13 -31.47 39.40
CA ALA A 60 10.58 -31.24 39.37
C ALA A 60 11.13 -30.87 37.98
N THR A 61 10.32 -30.96 36.91
CA THR A 61 10.72 -30.66 35.54
C THR A 61 9.85 -29.54 34.95
N PRO A 62 10.04 -28.28 35.41
CA PRO A 62 9.23 -27.17 34.93
C PRO A 62 9.44 -26.96 33.42
N MET A 63 8.35 -26.67 32.72
CA MET A 63 8.43 -26.27 31.32
C MET A 63 9.12 -24.90 31.21
N ARG A 64 9.99 -24.76 30.21
CA ARG A 64 10.62 -23.48 29.87
C ARG A 64 10.05 -22.94 28.57
N THR A 65 9.81 -21.64 28.53
CA THR A 65 9.48 -20.94 27.29
C THR A 65 10.76 -20.63 26.53
N ILE A 66 10.85 -21.06 25.27
CA ILE A 66 11.96 -20.68 24.39
C ILE A 66 11.71 -19.24 23.95
N GLN A 67 12.68 -18.36 24.25
CA GLN A 67 12.63 -16.95 23.86
C GLN A 67 13.11 -16.82 22.41
N LEU A 68 12.22 -16.38 21.53
CA LEU A 68 12.45 -16.10 20.11
C LEU A 68 12.41 -14.59 19.90
N SER A 69 13.33 -13.88 20.56
CA SER A 69 13.39 -12.41 20.60
C SER A 69 13.81 -11.75 19.28
N ASN A 70 13.89 -12.51 18.19
CA ASN A 70 14.21 -11.96 16.88
C ASN A 70 13.06 -11.10 16.37
N VAL A 71 13.42 -9.99 15.73
CA VAL A 71 12.47 -9.10 15.06
C VAL A 71 11.72 -9.82 13.95
N ASN A 72 10.45 -9.49 13.79
CA ASN A 72 9.63 -9.93 12.66
C ASN A 72 9.53 -8.80 11.65
N ILE A 73 10.13 -8.99 10.50
CA ILE A 73 10.22 -8.00 9.43
C ILE A 73 9.29 -8.42 8.30
N PHE A 74 8.59 -7.47 7.72
CA PHE A 74 7.92 -7.65 6.43
C PHE A 74 8.24 -6.50 5.48
N ILE A 75 8.14 -6.78 4.18
CA ILE A 75 8.29 -5.79 3.12
C ILE A 75 6.89 -5.24 2.78
N PRO A 76 6.63 -3.93 3.01
CA PRO A 76 5.32 -3.37 2.73
C PRO A 76 5.00 -3.34 1.24
N ASP A 77 3.78 -3.72 0.89
CA ASP A 77 3.23 -3.59 -0.46
C ASP A 77 2.69 -2.18 -0.70
N ALA A 78 3.11 -1.55 -1.79
CA ALA A 78 2.66 -0.23 -2.20
C ALA A 78 1.74 -0.24 -3.43
N GLN A 79 1.29 -1.39 -3.94
CA GLN A 79 0.50 -1.45 -5.17
C GLN A 79 -0.86 -0.75 -4.98
N MET A 80 -1.51 -0.97 -3.83
CA MET A 80 -2.78 -0.29 -3.52
C MET A 80 -2.58 1.21 -3.24
N LEU A 81 -1.48 1.59 -2.56
CA LEU A 81 -1.09 2.99 -2.37
C LEU A 81 -0.96 3.72 -3.72
N PHE A 82 -0.28 3.11 -4.69
CA PHE A 82 -0.10 3.70 -6.03
C PHE A 82 -1.38 3.71 -6.86
N HIS A 83 -2.28 2.76 -6.64
CA HIS A 83 -3.62 2.81 -7.20
C HIS A 83 -4.40 4.02 -6.66
N VAL A 84 -4.41 4.23 -5.34
CA VAL A 84 -5.06 5.39 -4.71
C VAL A 84 -4.43 6.71 -5.15
N LEU A 85 -3.10 6.76 -5.26
CA LEU A 85 -2.37 7.90 -5.82
C LEU A 85 -2.83 8.20 -7.26
N SER A 86 -2.99 7.17 -8.09
CA SER A 86 -3.47 7.35 -9.46
C SER A 86 -4.87 7.93 -9.52
N LEU A 87 -5.76 7.58 -8.59
CA LEU A 87 -7.08 8.18 -8.51
C LEU A 87 -6.96 9.68 -8.19
N CYS A 88 -6.09 10.03 -7.24
CA CYS A 88 -5.79 11.42 -6.90
C CYS A 88 -5.21 12.19 -8.10
N ASP A 89 -4.28 11.58 -8.84
CA ASP A 89 -3.68 12.18 -10.04
C ASP A 89 -4.70 12.38 -11.16
N SER A 90 -5.63 11.43 -11.37
CA SER A 90 -6.74 11.60 -12.31
C SER A 90 -7.64 12.78 -11.93
N MET A 91 -7.90 12.99 -10.64
CA MET A 91 -8.66 14.17 -10.17
C MET A 91 -7.89 15.48 -10.42
N MET A 92 -6.57 15.49 -10.18
CA MET A 92 -5.74 16.66 -10.44
C MET A 92 -5.61 16.99 -11.93
N ASN A 93 -5.53 15.98 -12.79
CA ASN A 93 -5.59 16.14 -14.25
C ASN A 93 -6.89 16.81 -14.73
N SER A 94 -8.00 16.64 -13.99
CA SER A 94 -9.26 17.32 -14.28
C SER A 94 -9.36 18.74 -13.70
N THR A 95 -8.40 19.14 -12.84
CA THR A 95 -8.45 20.39 -12.08
C THR A 95 -7.62 21.49 -12.76
N ASN A 96 -8.25 22.28 -13.64
CA ASN A 96 -7.59 23.30 -14.46
C ASN A 96 -6.76 24.32 -13.64
N ARG A 97 -7.28 24.75 -12.48
CA ARG A 97 -6.58 25.68 -11.57
C ARG A 97 -5.23 25.11 -11.11
N PHE A 98 -5.20 23.83 -10.75
CA PHE A 98 -3.99 23.16 -10.31
C PHE A 98 -2.97 23.07 -11.45
N LEU A 99 -3.39 22.58 -12.63
CA LEU A 99 -2.51 22.45 -13.80
C LEU A 99 -1.86 23.79 -14.19
N LYS A 100 -2.61 24.89 -14.19
CA LYS A 100 -2.08 26.24 -14.43
C LYS A 100 -1.11 26.71 -13.35
N SER A 101 -1.35 26.36 -12.08
CA SER A 101 -0.51 26.77 -10.95
C SER A 101 0.75 25.93 -10.77
N SER A 102 0.79 24.74 -11.37
CA SER A 102 1.83 23.72 -11.24
C SER A 102 2.20 23.13 -12.61
N PRO A 103 2.79 23.92 -13.52
CA PRO A 103 3.13 23.47 -14.87
C PRO A 103 4.22 22.38 -14.91
N ALA A 104 5.00 22.23 -13.83
CA ALA A 104 6.00 21.16 -13.70
C ALA A 104 5.39 19.80 -13.32
N TRP A 105 4.12 19.76 -12.90
CA TRP A 105 3.51 18.55 -12.38
C TRP A 105 3.14 17.56 -13.50
N LEU A 106 3.38 16.29 -13.24
CA LEU A 106 2.93 15.13 -14.00
C LEU A 106 2.63 14.00 -13.01
N PRO A 107 1.80 12.99 -13.35
CA PRO A 107 1.60 11.84 -12.47
C PRO A 107 2.91 11.13 -12.08
N ILE A 108 3.91 11.07 -12.97
CA ILE A 108 5.22 10.49 -12.65
C ILE A 108 5.95 11.27 -11.52
N VAL A 109 5.70 12.57 -11.39
CA VAL A 109 6.23 13.42 -10.31
C VAL A 109 5.58 13.05 -8.98
N SER A 110 4.26 12.86 -8.97
CA SER A 110 3.53 12.35 -7.80
C SER A 110 4.06 10.98 -7.38
N GLN A 111 4.23 10.06 -8.34
CA GLN A 111 4.76 8.72 -8.10
C GLN A 111 6.17 8.76 -7.51
N LEU A 112 7.06 9.58 -8.06
CA LEU A 112 8.43 9.73 -7.56
C LEU A 112 8.45 10.29 -6.13
N TYR A 113 7.68 11.33 -5.86
CA TYR A 113 7.56 11.92 -4.52
C TYR A 113 7.09 10.89 -3.49
N VAL A 114 5.97 10.22 -3.76
CA VAL A 114 5.40 9.22 -2.83
C VAL A 114 6.34 8.03 -2.68
N SER A 115 7.08 7.64 -3.72
CA SER A 115 8.11 6.59 -3.62
C SER A 115 9.20 6.95 -2.61
N VAL A 116 9.67 8.19 -2.62
CA VAL A 116 10.68 8.68 -1.68
C VAL A 116 10.13 8.69 -0.25
N LEU A 117 8.93 9.25 -0.06
CA LEU A 117 8.31 9.30 1.26
C LEU A 117 8.05 7.91 1.81
N TRP A 118 7.53 6.98 0.99
CA TRP A 118 7.22 5.62 1.40
C TRP A 118 8.46 4.88 1.90
N ASN A 119 9.54 4.87 1.11
CA ASN A 119 10.81 4.27 1.51
C ASN A 119 11.39 4.95 2.76
N THR A 120 11.30 6.28 2.85
CA THR A 120 11.76 7.03 4.03
C THR A 120 10.97 6.66 5.28
N MET A 121 9.65 6.49 5.19
CA MET A 121 8.81 6.10 6.32
C MET A 121 9.18 4.70 6.83
N ILE A 122 9.37 3.73 5.93
CA ILE A 122 9.82 2.38 6.29
C ILE A 122 11.13 2.45 7.07
N LEU A 123 12.12 3.19 6.56
CA LEU A 123 13.39 3.36 7.24
C LEU A 123 13.24 4.06 8.60
N ARG A 124 12.40 5.10 8.68
CA ARG A 124 12.13 5.83 9.93
C ARG A 124 11.57 4.91 11.00
N VAL A 125 10.59 4.08 10.66
CA VAL A 125 10.02 3.09 11.59
C VAL A 125 11.09 2.07 11.98
N PHE A 126 11.80 1.50 11.02
CA PHE A 126 12.79 0.46 11.27
C PHE A 126 13.96 0.92 12.17
N VAL A 127 14.44 2.15 11.97
CA VAL A 127 15.44 2.79 12.83
C VAL A 127 14.88 3.09 14.22
N ASN A 128 13.65 3.61 14.31
CA ASN A 128 13.02 3.94 15.58
C ASN A 128 12.75 2.69 16.45
N SER A 129 12.45 1.55 15.83
CA SER A 129 12.32 0.26 16.50
C SER A 129 13.66 -0.31 17.00
N GLY A 130 14.80 0.32 16.69
CA GLY A 130 16.13 -0.09 17.12
C GLY A 130 16.80 -1.16 16.24
N TYR A 131 16.13 -1.65 15.20
CA TYR A 131 16.63 -2.73 14.34
C TYR A 131 17.34 -2.24 13.07
N GLY A 132 17.14 -0.99 12.66
CA GLY A 132 17.65 -0.42 11.42
C GLY A 132 18.87 0.48 11.52
N THR A 133 19.71 0.35 12.55
CA THR A 133 20.79 1.32 12.86
C THR A 133 21.73 1.64 11.68
N GLU A 134 21.93 0.70 10.76
CA GLU A 134 22.69 0.88 9.52
C GLU A 134 22.13 1.97 8.59
N TYR A 135 20.82 2.24 8.66
CA TYR A 135 20.14 3.27 7.88
C TYR A 135 20.07 4.63 8.59
N ALA A 136 20.54 4.75 9.83
CA ALA A 136 20.46 6.00 10.58
C ALA A 136 21.22 7.14 9.90
N HIS A 137 22.39 6.86 9.31
CA HIS A 137 23.16 7.86 8.57
C HIS A 137 22.41 8.36 7.31
N VAL A 138 21.79 7.43 6.57
CA VAL A 138 20.96 7.73 5.40
C VAL A 138 19.78 8.63 5.80
N LEU A 139 19.05 8.27 6.86
CA LEU A 139 17.95 9.08 7.36
C LEU A 139 18.40 10.47 7.81
N ASN A 140 19.55 10.58 8.48
CA ASN A 140 20.07 11.86 8.90
C ASN A 140 20.42 12.76 7.71
N LEU A 141 21.00 12.21 6.65
CA LEU A 141 21.27 12.94 5.42
C LEU A 141 19.96 13.43 4.78
N ILE A 142 18.99 12.54 4.63
CA ILE A 142 17.66 12.86 4.07
C ILE A 142 16.96 13.94 4.90
N ARG A 143 16.97 13.84 6.24
CA ARG A 143 16.33 14.82 7.12
C ARG A 143 17.01 16.18 7.08
N SER A 144 18.34 16.20 7.19
CA SER A 144 19.11 17.44 7.29
C SER A 144 19.18 18.21 5.97
N HIS A 145 19.25 17.52 4.83
CA HIS A 145 19.43 18.17 3.52
C HIS A 145 18.11 18.45 2.81
N LEU A 146 17.09 17.60 3.01
CA LEU A 146 15.84 17.68 2.24
C LEU A 146 14.61 18.04 3.08
N CYS A 147 14.74 18.13 4.41
CA CYS A 147 13.64 18.39 5.34
C CYS A 147 12.43 17.47 5.11
N VAL A 148 12.66 16.18 4.79
CA VAL A 148 11.60 15.24 4.39
C VAL A 148 10.52 15.04 5.46
N ASP A 149 10.84 15.31 6.72
CA ASP A 149 9.87 15.27 7.82
C ASP A 149 8.76 16.34 7.69
N GLU A 150 9.02 17.45 6.98
CA GLU A 150 8.06 18.50 6.67
C GLU A 150 7.27 18.27 5.38
N CYS A 151 7.66 17.27 4.58
CA CYS A 151 6.97 16.94 3.33
C CYS A 151 5.52 16.50 3.60
N MET A 152 4.58 17.12 2.92
CA MET A 152 3.15 16.83 3.05
C MET A 152 2.76 15.55 2.30
N ILE A 153 1.99 14.70 2.97
CA ILE A 153 1.34 13.53 2.38
C ILE A 153 -0.08 13.95 1.95
N PRO A 154 -0.50 13.63 0.72
CA PRO A 154 -1.89 13.79 0.30
C PRO A 154 -2.83 13.01 1.23
N GLY A 155 -3.90 13.63 1.73
CA GLY A 155 -4.80 13.05 2.75
C GLY A 155 -5.22 11.60 2.52
N PRO A 156 -5.72 11.21 1.32
CA PRO A 156 -6.07 9.83 1.00
C PRO A 156 -4.98 8.79 1.25
N LEU A 157 -3.71 9.21 1.23
CA LEU A 157 -2.55 8.34 1.42
C LEU A 157 -2.10 8.26 2.87
N VAL A 158 -2.46 9.23 3.72
CA VAL A 158 -2.04 9.28 5.14
C VAL A 158 -2.31 7.95 5.87
N PRO A 159 -3.48 7.28 5.70
CA PRO A 159 -3.71 5.99 6.35
C PRO A 159 -2.69 4.91 5.95
N PHE A 160 -2.24 4.87 4.70
CA PHE A 160 -1.23 3.90 4.26
C PHE A 160 0.10 4.10 4.99
N PHE A 161 0.50 5.35 5.23
CA PHE A 161 1.72 5.66 5.98
C PHE A 161 1.59 5.33 7.46
N GLN A 162 0.41 5.60 8.05
CA GLN A 162 0.11 5.22 9.42
C GLN A 162 0.13 3.70 9.61
N ALA A 163 -0.23 2.92 8.59
CA ALA A 163 -0.30 1.46 8.68
C ALA A 163 1.08 0.78 8.76
N LEU A 164 2.15 1.56 8.59
CA LEU A 164 3.53 1.11 8.71
C LEU A 164 4.05 1.17 10.15
N SER A 165 3.30 1.69 11.11
CA SER A 165 3.79 1.82 12.49
C SER A 165 4.16 0.46 13.10
N ALA A 166 5.31 0.40 13.77
CA ALA A 166 5.75 -0.83 14.43
C ALA A 166 4.87 -1.15 15.65
N THR A 167 4.71 -2.44 15.93
CA THR A 167 3.94 -2.91 17.08
C THR A 167 4.65 -4.06 17.79
N LYS A 168 4.36 -4.21 19.08
CA LYS A 168 4.80 -5.39 19.84
C LYS A 168 3.92 -6.58 19.47
N THR A 169 4.50 -7.77 19.45
CA THR A 169 3.68 -8.98 19.31
C THR A 169 2.87 -9.22 20.58
N PRO A 170 1.72 -9.92 20.49
CA PRO A 170 0.97 -10.34 21.67
C PRO A 170 1.70 -11.42 22.49
N PHE A 171 2.76 -12.00 21.95
CA PHE A 171 3.50 -13.10 22.55
C PHE A 171 4.78 -12.56 23.17
N ASN A 172 4.88 -12.58 24.51
CA ASN A 172 6.07 -12.11 25.23
C ASN A 172 7.37 -12.84 24.85
N TRP A 173 7.28 -13.98 24.16
CA TRP A 173 8.41 -14.78 23.71
C TRP A 173 8.80 -14.53 22.25
N ILE A 174 8.10 -13.64 21.53
CA ILE A 174 8.44 -13.24 20.15
C ILE A 174 8.87 -11.76 20.15
N GLY A 175 9.86 -11.42 19.33
CA GLY A 175 10.24 -10.02 19.11
C GLY A 175 9.15 -9.17 18.44
N ASP A 176 9.41 -7.89 18.25
CA ASP A 176 8.45 -6.93 17.70
C ASP A 176 8.15 -7.19 16.20
N ILE A 177 7.07 -6.59 15.69
CA ILE A 177 6.73 -6.56 14.25
C ILE A 177 7.01 -5.17 13.72
N THR A 178 7.82 -5.08 12.66
CA THR A 178 8.17 -3.82 12.02
C THR A 178 8.23 -4.00 10.50
N PRO A 179 7.83 -3.00 9.71
CA PRO A 179 8.24 -2.96 8.31
C PRO A 179 9.76 -2.78 8.26
N GLY A 180 10.38 -3.33 7.24
CA GLY A 180 11.82 -3.19 7.04
C GLY A 180 12.23 -3.41 5.60
N LEU A 181 13.35 -2.81 5.24
CA LEU A 181 14.04 -3.08 3.99
C LEU A 181 15.19 -4.03 4.29
N HIS A 182 15.40 -5.02 3.42
CA HIS A 182 16.56 -5.89 3.56
C HIS A 182 17.85 -5.17 3.19
N SER A 183 18.98 -5.84 3.42
CA SER A 183 20.28 -5.38 2.94
C SER A 183 20.21 -4.93 1.48
N PHE A 184 20.97 -3.91 1.13
CA PHE A 184 21.03 -3.40 -0.25
C PHE A 184 21.23 -4.52 -1.28
N ARG A 185 22.08 -5.51 -0.97
CA ARG A 185 22.43 -6.63 -1.86
C ARG A 185 21.24 -7.54 -2.17
N SER A 186 20.31 -7.68 -1.24
CA SER A 186 19.08 -8.47 -1.43
C SER A 186 18.00 -7.71 -2.20
N MET A 187 18.07 -6.38 -2.28
CA MET A 187 17.10 -5.57 -3.02
C MET A 187 17.53 -5.26 -4.45
N TRP A 188 18.83 -5.16 -4.70
CA TRP A 188 19.38 -4.76 -6.00
C TRP A 188 20.40 -5.74 -6.54
N ASN A 189 20.16 -6.22 -7.77
CA ASN A 189 21.13 -7.00 -8.53
C ASN A 189 22.12 -6.04 -9.22
N LYS A 190 23.35 -5.99 -8.69
CA LYS A 190 24.43 -5.16 -9.23
C LYS A 190 24.86 -5.57 -10.63
N THR A 191 24.95 -6.87 -10.91
CA THR A 191 25.48 -7.41 -12.17
C THR A 191 24.57 -7.09 -13.36
N ASN A 192 23.26 -7.24 -13.16
CA ASN A 192 22.27 -7.07 -14.23
C ASN A 192 21.51 -5.74 -14.11
N PHE A 193 21.91 -4.88 -13.16
CA PHE A 193 21.40 -3.54 -12.94
C PHE A 193 19.87 -3.44 -12.78
N HIS A 194 19.27 -4.30 -11.96
CA HIS A 194 17.81 -4.33 -11.74
C HIS A 194 17.42 -4.68 -10.29
N PRO A 195 16.20 -4.34 -9.84
CA PRO A 195 15.67 -4.82 -8.56
C PRO A 195 15.57 -6.35 -8.52
N THR A 196 15.69 -6.97 -7.35
CA THR A 196 15.46 -8.41 -7.21
C THR A 196 13.97 -8.75 -7.32
N ALA A 197 13.67 -9.93 -7.84
CA ALA A 197 12.29 -10.34 -8.13
C ALA A 197 11.36 -10.41 -6.91
N HIS A 198 11.93 -10.61 -5.72
CA HIS A 198 11.15 -10.71 -4.49
C HIS A 198 10.55 -9.37 -4.07
N VAL A 199 11.24 -8.27 -4.34
CA VAL A 199 10.84 -6.92 -3.88
C VAL A 199 10.31 -6.03 -5.00
N ALA A 200 10.66 -6.34 -6.26
CA ALA A 200 10.37 -5.51 -7.43
C ALA A 200 8.89 -5.16 -7.60
N ARG A 201 7.97 -6.00 -7.08
CA ARG A 201 6.51 -5.83 -7.21
C ARG A 201 5.87 -5.03 -6.07
N GLN A 202 6.48 -5.10 -4.88
CA GLN A 202 5.92 -4.53 -3.64
C GLN A 202 6.45 -3.12 -3.41
N LEU A 203 7.75 -2.90 -3.64
CA LEU A 203 8.41 -1.63 -3.35
C LEU A 203 8.54 -0.76 -4.60
N PRO A 204 8.25 0.55 -4.50
CA PRO A 204 8.61 1.50 -5.54
C PRO A 204 10.11 1.83 -5.47
N PHE A 205 10.76 1.90 -6.62
CA PHE A 205 12.19 2.23 -6.76
C PHE A 205 12.34 3.65 -7.33
N PRO A 206 12.63 4.68 -6.50
CA PRO A 206 12.69 6.08 -6.93
C PRO A 206 13.64 6.30 -8.11
N VAL A 207 14.81 5.66 -8.10
CA VAL A 207 15.82 5.83 -9.17
C VAL A 207 15.34 5.41 -10.56
N ILE A 208 14.43 4.43 -10.66
CA ILE A 208 13.84 4.03 -11.94
C ILE A 208 12.89 5.13 -12.44
N ILE A 209 12.05 5.64 -11.56
CA ILE A 209 11.06 6.68 -11.88
C ILE A 209 11.77 8.00 -12.23
N LEU A 210 12.83 8.34 -11.49
CA LEU A 210 13.68 9.49 -11.72
C LEU A 210 14.42 9.41 -13.07
N ASP A 211 14.95 8.24 -13.42
CA ASP A 211 15.55 8.04 -14.75
C ASP A 211 14.53 8.25 -15.88
N GLN A 212 13.28 7.82 -15.68
CA GLN A 212 12.22 8.07 -16.66
C GLN A 212 11.81 9.54 -16.75
N LEU A 213 11.80 10.26 -15.63
CA LEU A 213 11.57 11.70 -15.63
C LEU A 213 12.71 12.45 -16.38
N TYR A 214 13.96 12.02 -16.18
CA TYR A 214 15.11 12.55 -16.93
C TYR A 214 15.00 12.24 -18.43
N ALA A 215 14.68 11.00 -18.79
CA ALA A 215 14.52 10.56 -20.17
C ALA A 215 13.40 11.34 -20.88
N PHE A 216 12.29 11.60 -20.18
CA PHE A 216 11.20 12.46 -20.65
C PHE A 216 11.67 13.91 -20.91
N ALA A 217 12.39 14.50 -19.95
CA ALA A 217 12.87 15.87 -20.05
C ALA A 217 13.80 16.10 -21.25
N HIS A 218 14.60 15.10 -21.59
CA HIS A 218 15.58 15.16 -22.68
C HIS A 218 15.09 14.48 -23.97
N PHE A 219 13.83 14.05 -24.02
CA PHE A 219 13.31 13.42 -25.22
C PHE A 219 13.11 14.45 -26.34
N GLU A 220 13.73 14.17 -27.48
CA GLU A 220 13.55 14.93 -28.71
C GLU A 220 13.05 13.98 -29.81
N PRO A 221 11.92 14.29 -30.48
CA PRO A 221 11.39 13.44 -31.55
C PRO A 221 12.37 13.45 -32.73
N LYS A 222 12.58 12.27 -33.34
CA LYS A 222 13.54 12.10 -34.46
C LYS A 222 13.24 13.01 -35.66
N ASN A 223 11.96 13.31 -35.89
CA ASN A 223 11.52 14.24 -36.95
C ASN A 223 10.92 15.49 -36.32
N GLN A 224 11.27 16.66 -36.85
CA GLN A 224 10.78 17.96 -36.35
C GLN A 224 9.26 18.12 -36.45
N ASN A 225 8.61 17.35 -37.34
CA ASN A 225 7.16 17.38 -37.55
C ASN A 225 6.38 16.38 -36.68
N THR A 226 7.05 15.57 -35.84
CA THR A 226 6.36 14.61 -34.95
C THR A 226 6.19 15.17 -33.56
N SER A 227 4.98 15.05 -33.00
CA SER A 227 4.71 15.44 -31.62
C SER A 227 5.47 14.55 -30.64
N ALA A 228 6.18 15.19 -29.71
CA ALA A 228 6.84 14.47 -28.62
C ALA A 228 5.81 13.74 -27.72
N TYR A 229 4.59 14.28 -27.60
CA TYR A 229 3.53 13.72 -26.78
C TYR A 229 3.04 12.35 -27.28
N SER A 230 2.89 12.19 -28.60
CA SER A 230 2.40 10.95 -29.20
C SER A 230 3.51 9.89 -29.43
N THR A 231 4.77 10.31 -29.43
CA THR A 231 5.91 9.43 -29.75
C THR A 231 6.72 8.99 -28.55
N PHE A 232 6.73 9.75 -27.46
CA PHE A 232 7.44 9.39 -26.24
C PHE A 232 6.84 8.14 -25.60
N ARG A 233 7.68 7.18 -25.22
CA ARG A 233 7.29 5.94 -24.55
C ARG A 233 7.91 5.89 -23.15
N TRP A 234 7.05 5.80 -22.13
CA TRP A 234 7.48 5.56 -20.75
C TRP A 234 8.08 4.17 -20.62
N TYR A 235 9.19 4.08 -19.89
CA TYR A 235 9.92 2.86 -19.54
C TYR A 235 10.56 2.10 -20.73
N SER A 236 10.86 2.79 -21.84
CA SER A 236 11.55 2.20 -23.00
C SER A 236 13.07 2.36 -23.00
N ASN A 237 13.60 3.18 -22.10
CA ASN A 237 15.03 3.50 -22.04
C ASN A 237 15.49 3.64 -20.60
N VAL A 238 15.20 2.65 -19.75
CA VAL A 238 15.61 2.70 -18.34
C VAL A 238 17.12 2.51 -18.24
N PHE A 239 17.84 3.48 -17.67
CA PHE A 239 19.30 3.48 -17.49
C PHE A 239 20.13 3.34 -18.78
N GLY A 240 19.58 3.83 -19.91
CA GLY A 240 20.25 3.71 -21.21
C GLY A 240 20.08 2.35 -21.90
N LEU A 241 19.31 1.42 -21.32
CA LEU A 241 19.06 0.10 -21.88
C LEU A 241 17.94 0.17 -22.94
N THR A 242 18.15 -0.49 -24.08
CA THR A 242 17.13 -0.64 -25.12
C THR A 242 16.06 -1.66 -24.73
N ASP A 243 14.88 -1.58 -25.36
CA ASP A 243 13.72 -2.46 -25.10
C ASP A 243 14.08 -3.96 -25.10
N ASP A 244 14.99 -4.39 -25.98
CA ASP A 244 15.39 -5.80 -26.15
C ASP A 244 16.32 -6.32 -25.05
N VAL A 245 17.08 -5.43 -24.41
CA VAL A 245 18.08 -5.76 -23.38
C VAL A 245 17.55 -5.44 -21.98
N GLN A 246 16.57 -4.55 -21.88
CA GLN A 246 16.03 -4.09 -20.61
C GLN A 246 15.35 -5.21 -19.83
N ASN A 247 15.74 -5.37 -18.57
CA ASN A 247 15.12 -6.36 -17.69
C ASN A 247 13.67 -5.99 -17.37
N ILE A 248 12.79 -6.99 -17.46
CA ILE A 248 11.36 -6.87 -17.16
C ILE A 248 11.09 -6.33 -15.74
N LEU A 249 11.99 -6.57 -14.78
CA LEU A 249 11.90 -6.15 -13.38
C LEU A 249 11.87 -4.63 -13.20
N HIS A 250 12.41 -3.86 -14.14
CA HIS A 250 12.27 -2.40 -14.10
C HIS A 250 10.82 -1.94 -14.30
N ARG A 251 9.98 -2.80 -14.88
CA ARG A 251 8.59 -2.57 -15.25
C ARG A 251 7.63 -3.47 -14.48
N MET A 252 8.00 -3.87 -13.25
CA MET A 252 7.13 -4.69 -12.40
C MET A 252 6.67 -4.02 -11.11
N GLY A 253 7.13 -2.80 -10.81
CA GLY A 253 6.81 -2.17 -9.54
C GLY A 253 5.46 -1.45 -9.46
N PRO A 254 5.10 -0.97 -8.26
CA PRO A 254 3.88 -0.23 -7.98
C PRO A 254 3.67 0.99 -8.89
N GLN A 255 4.76 1.59 -9.41
CA GLN A 255 4.71 2.72 -10.33
C GLN A 255 3.85 2.49 -11.58
N LEU A 256 3.65 1.22 -11.98
CA LEU A 256 2.78 0.88 -13.12
C LEU A 256 1.31 0.65 -12.76
N CYS A 257 0.97 0.62 -11.47
CA CYS A 257 -0.40 0.53 -10.99
C CYS A 257 -1.14 1.88 -11.13
N GLY A 258 -0.41 2.97 -11.35
CA GLY A 258 -0.96 4.28 -11.66
C GLY A 258 -0.86 4.68 -13.13
N SER A 259 -1.78 5.54 -13.55
CA SER A 259 -1.78 6.13 -14.89
C SER A 259 -0.75 7.27 -14.98
N LEU A 260 -0.09 7.36 -16.13
CA LEU A 260 0.80 8.48 -16.48
C LEU A 260 0.15 9.46 -17.47
N TYR A 261 -1.15 9.32 -17.70
CA TYR A 261 -1.89 10.19 -18.59
C TYR A 261 -1.84 11.64 -18.13
N THR A 262 -1.64 12.54 -19.09
CA THR A 262 -1.72 13.99 -18.88
C THR A 262 -2.18 14.64 -20.19
N PRO A 263 -2.87 15.79 -20.17
CA PRO A 263 -3.12 16.56 -21.38
C PRO A 263 -1.81 17.01 -22.05
N GLN A 264 -1.82 17.13 -23.38
CA GLN A 264 -0.63 17.52 -24.16
C GLN A 264 -0.04 18.87 -23.73
N SER A 265 -0.88 19.87 -23.44
CA SER A 265 -0.41 21.19 -23.00
C SER A 265 0.40 21.12 -21.71
N GLN A 266 -0.03 20.27 -20.76
CA GLN A 266 0.68 20.02 -19.51
C GLN A 266 1.97 19.23 -19.76
N PHE A 267 1.94 18.25 -20.65
CA PHE A 267 3.13 17.48 -21.05
C PHE A 267 4.23 18.39 -21.59
N ASP A 268 3.91 19.27 -22.53
CA ASP A 268 4.89 20.16 -23.15
C ASP A 268 5.45 21.19 -22.15
N ALA A 269 4.59 21.76 -21.29
CA ALA A 269 5.01 22.67 -20.23
C ALA A 269 5.96 21.99 -19.23
N ALA A 270 5.59 20.81 -18.73
CA ALA A 270 6.39 20.06 -17.78
C ALA A 270 7.73 19.63 -18.39
N ARG A 271 7.75 19.19 -19.66
CA ARG A 271 8.99 18.79 -20.35
C ARG A 271 10.02 19.91 -20.33
N ASN A 272 9.60 21.12 -20.71
CA ASN A 272 10.50 22.27 -20.78
C ASN A 272 11.05 22.66 -19.40
N ILE A 273 10.22 22.60 -18.35
CA ILE A 273 10.65 22.91 -16.98
C ILE A 273 11.64 21.84 -16.48
N TRP A 274 11.31 20.56 -16.62
CA TRP A 274 12.20 19.48 -16.18
C TRP A 274 13.52 19.46 -16.96
N LYS A 275 13.49 19.78 -18.26
CA LYS A 275 14.72 19.96 -19.05
C LYS A 275 15.61 21.04 -18.43
N SER A 276 15.04 22.18 -18.03
CA SER A 276 15.79 23.24 -17.37
C SER A 276 16.32 22.83 -15.99
N ILE A 277 15.54 22.09 -15.19
CA ILE A 277 15.96 21.62 -13.87
C ILE A 277 17.15 20.66 -13.97
N PHE A 278 17.14 19.76 -14.95
CA PHE A 278 18.20 18.76 -15.11
C PHE A 278 19.44 19.25 -15.87
N GLN A 279 19.42 20.46 -16.45
CA GLN A 279 20.56 21.00 -17.19
C GLN A 279 21.83 21.16 -16.33
N ASN A 280 21.68 21.42 -15.03
CA ASN A 280 22.78 21.65 -14.11
C ASN A 280 22.69 20.70 -12.91
N GLY A 281 23.78 19.97 -12.63
CA GLY A 281 23.93 19.23 -11.37
C GLY A 281 23.24 17.87 -11.29
N PHE A 282 22.59 17.39 -12.35
CA PHE A 282 22.03 16.03 -12.39
C PHE A 282 22.84 15.10 -13.29
N ASN A 283 23.30 13.98 -12.72
CA ASN A 283 24.02 12.95 -13.46
C ASN A 283 23.12 11.73 -13.65
N ARG A 284 22.65 11.55 -14.89
CA ARG A 284 21.84 10.38 -15.24
C ARG A 284 22.61 9.09 -14.97
N VAL A 285 21.92 8.13 -14.38
CA VAL A 285 22.41 6.77 -14.17
C VAL A 285 22.49 6.03 -15.51
N VAL A 286 23.61 5.33 -15.75
CA VAL A 286 23.82 4.50 -16.93
C VAL A 286 24.28 3.10 -16.51
N HIS A 287 23.72 2.07 -17.14
CA HIS A 287 23.97 0.66 -16.78
C HIS A 287 25.41 0.18 -17.03
N ASP A 288 26.16 0.86 -17.91
CA ASP A 288 27.53 0.52 -18.31
C ASP A 288 28.61 1.07 -17.35
N LYS A 289 28.21 1.95 -16.42
CA LYS A 289 29.04 2.52 -15.37
C LYS A 289 29.06 1.66 -14.10
N ASP A 290 29.79 2.13 -13.09
CA ASP A 290 29.82 1.58 -11.74
C ASP A 290 28.41 1.22 -11.22
N ALA A 291 28.28 -0.02 -10.74
CA ALA A 291 27.06 -0.49 -10.10
C ALA A 291 26.76 0.30 -8.81
N PHE A 292 25.47 0.38 -8.46
CA PHE A 292 25.06 0.99 -7.21
C PHE A 292 25.70 0.31 -5.98
N LYS A 293 26.09 1.15 -5.03
CA LYS A 293 26.85 0.84 -3.82
C LYS A 293 25.96 0.90 -2.59
N ASP A 294 25.01 1.82 -2.53
CA ASP A 294 24.22 2.11 -1.34
C ASP A 294 22.74 2.44 -1.61
N PHE A 295 21.99 2.61 -0.52
CA PHE A 295 20.58 2.97 -0.59
C PHE A 295 20.33 4.40 -1.08
N ASN A 296 21.25 5.34 -0.83
CA ASN A 296 21.11 6.73 -1.30
C ASN A 296 21.10 6.82 -2.83
N GLN A 297 21.87 5.96 -3.51
CA GLN A 297 21.86 5.83 -4.95
C GLN A 297 20.54 5.22 -5.47
N LEU A 298 19.92 4.27 -4.74
CA LEU A 298 18.58 3.77 -5.07
C LEU A 298 17.47 4.80 -4.89
N MET A 299 17.67 5.74 -3.97
CA MET A 299 16.77 6.88 -3.77
C MET A 299 17.01 8.01 -4.79
N GLY A 300 18.14 7.98 -5.51
CA GLY A 300 18.50 8.98 -6.51
C GLY A 300 19.11 10.27 -5.95
N PHE A 301 19.54 10.28 -4.67
CA PHE A 301 20.15 11.46 -4.04
C PHE A 301 21.66 11.57 -4.27
N ILE A 302 22.30 10.45 -4.62
CA ILE A 302 23.72 10.39 -4.96
C ILE A 302 23.85 9.77 -6.36
N SER A 303 24.72 10.33 -7.20
CA SER A 303 25.03 9.79 -8.52
C SER A 303 25.87 8.50 -8.42
N GLN A 304 26.07 7.81 -9.54
CA GLN A 304 26.98 6.65 -9.58
C GLN A 304 28.42 7.02 -9.18
N ASP A 305 28.83 8.25 -9.51
CA ASP A 305 30.16 8.81 -9.23
C ASP A 305 30.28 9.36 -7.79
N GLY A 306 29.24 9.27 -6.96
CA GLY A 306 29.26 9.71 -5.56
C GLY A 306 28.92 11.18 -5.33
N LEU A 307 28.47 11.90 -6.36
CA LEU A 307 28.08 13.31 -6.25
C LEU A 307 26.65 13.44 -5.73
N VAL A 308 26.43 14.37 -4.80
CA VAL A 308 25.09 14.69 -4.28
C VAL A 308 24.28 15.40 -5.37
N GLN A 309 23.05 14.93 -5.60
CA GLN A 309 22.13 15.46 -6.61
C GLN A 309 20.71 15.56 -6.04
N THR A 310 20.52 16.37 -5.00
CA THR A 310 19.26 16.46 -4.24
C THR A 310 18.27 17.50 -4.77
N ASP A 311 18.72 18.41 -5.63
CA ASP A 311 17.95 19.59 -6.04
C ASP A 311 16.63 19.26 -6.73
N TRP A 312 16.59 18.17 -7.50
CA TRP A 312 15.37 17.69 -8.14
C TRP A 312 14.26 17.42 -7.11
N PHE A 313 14.60 16.89 -5.92
CA PHE A 313 13.61 16.57 -4.91
C PHE A 313 13.03 17.82 -4.24
N SER A 314 13.82 18.87 -4.09
CA SER A 314 13.34 20.18 -3.63
C SER A 314 12.28 20.75 -4.58
N HIS A 315 12.51 20.66 -5.90
CA HIS A 315 11.53 21.08 -6.91
C HIS A 315 10.24 20.24 -6.86
N ILE A 316 10.36 18.91 -6.74
CA ILE A 316 9.20 18.03 -6.58
C ILE A 316 8.42 18.37 -5.32
N SER A 317 9.10 18.61 -4.19
CA SER A 317 8.48 18.91 -2.91
C SER A 317 7.63 20.17 -2.98
N VAL A 318 8.09 21.22 -3.67
CA VAL A 318 7.31 22.45 -3.90
C VAL A 318 6.03 22.18 -4.69
N VAL A 319 6.12 21.36 -5.74
CA VAL A 319 4.94 20.96 -6.55
C VAL A 319 3.96 20.16 -5.71
N MET A 320 4.47 19.20 -4.93
CA MET A 320 3.64 18.32 -4.11
C MET A 320 3.05 19.00 -2.88
N GLN A 321 3.67 20.06 -2.38
CA GLN A 321 3.07 20.94 -1.37
C GLN A 321 1.76 21.55 -1.88
N LYS A 322 1.74 22.06 -3.12
CA LYS A 322 0.52 22.57 -3.76
C LYS A 322 -0.48 21.45 -4.04
N TYR A 323 -0.01 20.29 -4.49
CA TYR A 323 -0.85 19.11 -4.71
C TYR A 323 -1.62 18.72 -3.43
N ALA A 324 -0.92 18.63 -2.30
CA ALA A 324 -1.50 18.24 -1.02
C ALA A 324 -2.59 19.22 -0.55
N GLN A 325 -2.53 20.50 -0.90
CA GLN A 325 -3.56 21.49 -0.55
C GLN A 325 -4.94 21.19 -1.15
N HIS A 326 -5.01 20.39 -2.23
CA HIS A 326 -6.28 19.99 -2.85
C HIS A 326 -6.98 18.83 -2.13
N PHE A 327 -6.32 18.22 -1.14
CA PHE A 327 -6.83 17.10 -0.39
C PHE A 327 -6.99 17.47 1.10
N ASN A 328 -8.19 17.24 1.64
CA ASN A 328 -8.45 17.32 3.07
C ASN A 328 -7.60 16.31 3.83
N GLU A 329 -7.38 16.57 5.12
CA GLU A 329 -6.66 15.65 6.02
C GLU A 329 -5.22 15.35 5.55
N SER A 330 -4.66 16.16 4.63
CA SER A 330 -3.24 16.15 4.31
C SER A 330 -2.39 16.50 5.53
N ALA A 331 -1.33 15.74 5.74
CA ALA A 331 -0.51 15.83 6.95
C ALA A 331 0.99 15.71 6.63
N PRO A 332 1.89 16.36 7.39
CA PRO A 332 3.33 16.23 7.18
C PRO A 332 3.81 14.84 7.61
N LEU A 333 4.87 14.33 6.97
CA LEU A 333 5.42 13.00 7.29
C LEU A 333 5.81 12.85 8.77
N LYS A 334 6.23 13.92 9.45
CA LYS A 334 6.56 13.89 10.88
C LYS A 334 5.38 13.60 11.80
N SER A 335 4.14 13.88 11.39
CA SER A 335 2.95 13.64 12.23
C SER A 335 2.48 12.19 12.19
N VAL A 336 3.02 11.37 11.29
CA VAL A 336 2.72 9.94 11.25
C VAL A 336 3.45 9.25 12.38
N SER A 337 2.70 8.53 13.23
CA SER A 337 3.28 7.78 14.35
C SER A 337 4.20 6.67 13.83
N LEU A 338 5.34 6.49 14.51
CA LEU A 338 6.28 5.41 14.21
C LEU A 338 5.93 4.11 14.95
N THR A 339 5.09 4.21 15.98
CA THR A 339 4.69 3.11 16.87
C THR A 339 3.17 3.13 17.06
N GLY A 340 2.51 1.98 16.97
CA GLY A 340 1.08 1.85 17.27
C GLY A 340 0.26 1.19 16.16
N LEU A 341 -1.07 1.31 16.28
CA LEU A 341 -2.14 0.78 15.43
C LEU A 341 -2.22 -0.73 15.22
N GLY A 342 -1.28 -1.56 15.65
CA GLY A 342 -1.39 -3.03 15.54
C GLY A 342 -1.54 -3.60 14.12
N SER A 343 -1.70 -2.77 13.09
CA SER A 343 -2.14 -3.12 11.75
C SER A 343 -1.13 -4.02 11.04
N VAL A 344 0.15 -3.78 11.30
CA VAL A 344 1.26 -4.60 10.80
C VAL A 344 1.20 -6.06 11.27
N SER A 345 0.47 -6.36 12.34
CA SER A 345 0.26 -7.74 12.83
C SER A 345 -0.74 -8.54 11.98
N VAL A 346 -1.57 -7.85 11.19
CA VAL A 346 -2.49 -8.46 10.24
C VAL A 346 -1.80 -8.59 8.89
N PHE A 347 -1.88 -9.76 8.27
CA PHE A 347 -1.34 -10.01 6.94
C PHE A 347 -2.44 -10.50 5.99
N GLY A 348 -2.38 -10.00 4.76
CA GLY A 348 -3.32 -10.35 3.70
C GLY A 348 -2.77 -11.46 2.79
N THR A 349 -3.62 -12.40 2.42
CA THR A 349 -3.33 -13.44 1.43
C THR A 349 -4.29 -13.31 0.24
N PRO A 350 -3.81 -13.15 -1.00
CA PRO A 350 -4.67 -13.09 -2.16
C PRO A 350 -5.47 -14.38 -2.35
N VAL A 351 -6.73 -14.24 -2.78
CA VAL A 351 -7.56 -15.38 -3.18
C VAL A 351 -7.02 -15.96 -4.49
N LYS A 352 -6.98 -17.29 -4.60
CA LYS A 352 -6.54 -17.98 -5.81
C LYS A 352 -7.44 -17.65 -7.00
N GLN A 353 -6.97 -16.83 -7.93
CA GLN A 353 -7.67 -16.49 -9.17
C GLN A 353 -6.69 -16.27 -10.31
N THR A 354 -7.08 -16.65 -11.53
CA THR A 354 -6.23 -16.51 -12.73
C THR A 354 -5.86 -15.05 -12.99
N LEU A 355 -6.82 -14.11 -12.91
CA LEU A 355 -6.56 -12.68 -13.15
C LEU A 355 -5.57 -12.08 -12.13
N ILE A 356 -5.61 -12.54 -10.87
CA ILE A 356 -4.68 -12.08 -9.82
C ILE A 356 -3.28 -12.64 -10.11
N ARG A 357 -3.19 -13.92 -10.47
CA ARG A 357 -1.93 -14.56 -10.86
C ARG A 357 -1.32 -13.88 -12.09
N ASP A 358 -2.12 -13.60 -13.11
CA ASP A 358 -1.69 -12.93 -14.34
C ASP A 358 -1.23 -11.51 -14.04
N TRP A 359 -1.89 -10.80 -13.13
CA TRP A 359 -1.42 -9.49 -12.69
C TRP A 359 -0.10 -9.52 -11.88
N ILE A 360 0.11 -10.54 -11.04
CA ILE A 360 1.36 -10.73 -10.26
C ILE A 360 2.52 -11.17 -11.19
N TYR A 361 2.22 -12.04 -12.15
CA TYR A 361 3.17 -12.62 -13.11
C TYR A 361 2.72 -12.34 -14.56
N PRO A 362 2.77 -11.07 -15.00
CA PRO A 362 2.22 -10.64 -16.29
C PRO A 362 3.04 -11.14 -17.47
N ALA A 363 2.43 -11.23 -18.65
CA ALA A 363 3.20 -11.45 -19.87
C ALA A 363 4.06 -10.21 -20.18
N ALA A 364 5.20 -10.40 -20.87
CA ALA A 364 6.09 -9.28 -21.22
C ALA A 364 5.39 -8.19 -22.05
N THR A 365 4.41 -8.57 -22.87
CA THR A 365 3.58 -7.67 -23.67
C THR A 365 2.65 -6.80 -22.84
N GLU A 366 2.27 -7.22 -21.63
CA GLU A 366 1.37 -6.49 -20.74
C GLU A 366 2.08 -5.36 -19.98
N ILE A 367 3.41 -5.48 -19.85
CA ILE A 367 4.27 -4.49 -19.17
C ILE A 367 5.31 -3.89 -20.11
N SER A 368 5.05 -3.94 -21.43
CA SER A 368 5.90 -3.27 -22.41
C SER A 368 5.77 -1.74 -22.31
N PRO A 369 6.78 -0.99 -22.77
CA PRO A 369 6.75 0.47 -22.75
C PRO A 369 5.56 1.05 -23.51
N PHE A 370 5.01 2.15 -23.03
CA PHE A 370 3.73 2.70 -23.49
C PHE A 370 3.78 4.21 -23.67
N THR A 371 2.94 4.74 -24.55
CA THR A 371 2.88 6.18 -24.83
C THR A 371 2.10 6.94 -23.75
N THR A 372 2.38 8.24 -23.62
CA THR A 372 1.71 9.13 -22.64
C THR A 372 0.20 9.23 -22.85
N GLU A 373 -0.29 9.03 -24.07
CA GLU A 373 -1.72 9.08 -24.41
C GLU A 373 -2.55 8.00 -23.71
N ARG A 374 -1.91 6.96 -23.18
CA ARG A 374 -2.60 5.85 -22.52
C ARG A 374 -3.26 6.32 -21.23
N TYR A 375 -4.60 6.29 -21.20
CA TYR A 375 -5.38 6.63 -20.01
C TYR A 375 -5.29 5.57 -18.90
N SER A 376 -5.43 4.28 -19.24
CA SER A 376 -5.43 3.22 -18.23
C SER A 376 -4.01 2.90 -17.73
N PRO A 377 -3.82 2.58 -16.44
CA PRO A 377 -2.56 2.08 -15.92
C PRO A 377 -2.04 0.88 -16.72
N ARG A 378 -0.71 0.68 -16.69
CA ARG A 378 -0.11 -0.45 -17.41
C ARG A 378 -0.36 -1.77 -16.66
N ARG A 379 -0.25 -1.75 -15.33
CA ARG A 379 -0.57 -2.87 -14.43
C ARG A 379 -1.79 -2.53 -13.59
N GLU A 380 -2.95 -2.40 -14.23
CA GLU A 380 -4.19 -2.16 -13.50
C GLU A 380 -4.50 -3.33 -12.55
N ILE A 381 -4.73 -3.03 -11.26
CA ILE A 381 -5.15 -4.04 -10.27
C ILE A 381 -6.47 -4.67 -10.76
N PRO A 382 -6.62 -6.00 -10.80
CA PRO A 382 -7.85 -6.63 -11.26
C PRO A 382 -9.06 -6.17 -10.45
N ALA A 383 -10.20 -5.96 -11.12
CA ALA A 383 -11.45 -5.61 -10.43
C ALA A 383 -11.93 -6.71 -9.47
N THR A 384 -11.47 -7.95 -9.65
CA THR A 384 -11.75 -9.10 -8.79
C THR A 384 -10.67 -9.34 -7.74
N PHE A 385 -9.72 -8.41 -7.55
CA PHE A 385 -8.64 -8.56 -6.58
C PHE A 385 -9.21 -8.60 -5.16
N SER A 386 -9.31 -9.82 -4.63
CA SER A 386 -9.79 -10.10 -3.29
C SER A 386 -8.69 -10.68 -2.42
N VAL A 387 -8.64 -10.24 -1.17
CA VAL A 387 -7.65 -10.64 -0.17
C VAL A 387 -8.36 -11.12 1.09
N ILE A 388 -7.86 -12.19 1.70
CA ILE A 388 -8.27 -12.64 3.03
C ILE A 388 -7.22 -12.12 4.01
N PHE A 389 -7.65 -11.35 5.00
CA PHE A 389 -6.77 -10.82 6.04
C PHE A 389 -6.85 -11.70 7.28
N GLY A 390 -5.71 -11.96 7.91
CA GLY A 390 -5.66 -12.74 9.14
C GLY A 390 -4.52 -12.33 10.06
N HIS A 391 -4.63 -12.69 11.34
CA HIS A 391 -3.64 -12.41 12.38
C HIS A 391 -3.66 -13.49 13.46
N ALA A 392 -2.55 -13.58 14.20
CA ALA A 392 -2.38 -14.54 15.29
C ALA A 392 -2.76 -13.96 16.67
N ASN A 393 -3.15 -12.68 16.74
CA ASN A 393 -3.39 -11.96 17.99
C ASN A 393 -4.86 -12.03 18.44
N GLN A 394 -5.14 -12.60 19.62
CA GLN A 394 -6.52 -12.73 20.16
C GLN A 394 -7.10 -11.40 20.66
N THR A 395 -6.24 -10.45 21.01
CA THR A 395 -6.62 -9.19 21.66
C THR A 395 -6.42 -8.00 20.73
N LEU A 396 -6.34 -8.23 19.42
CA LEU A 396 -6.21 -7.15 18.45
C LEU A 396 -7.52 -6.35 18.41
N GLU A 397 -7.42 -5.03 18.35
CA GLU A 397 -8.60 -4.16 18.28
C GLU A 397 -9.18 -4.17 16.86
N GLU A 398 -10.50 -4.02 16.74
CA GLU A 398 -11.17 -4.01 15.44
C GLU A 398 -10.67 -2.86 14.54
N GLU A 399 -10.31 -1.72 15.14
CA GLU A 399 -9.75 -0.58 14.40
C GLU A 399 -8.45 -0.96 13.68
N ASP A 400 -7.58 -1.73 14.34
CA ASP A 400 -6.32 -2.21 13.78
C ASP A 400 -6.55 -3.14 12.57
N GLU A 401 -7.55 -4.03 12.67
CA GLU A 401 -7.97 -4.91 11.57
C GLU A 401 -8.50 -4.12 10.38
N GLN A 402 -9.42 -3.17 10.64
CA GLN A 402 -9.99 -2.29 9.62
C GLN A 402 -8.89 -1.47 8.92
N PHE A 403 -7.90 -1.02 9.67
CA PHE A 403 -6.78 -0.26 9.14
C PHE A 403 -5.94 -1.08 8.16
N SER A 404 -5.64 -2.33 8.50
CA SER A 404 -4.93 -3.26 7.60
C SER A 404 -5.73 -3.60 6.36
N ILE A 405 -7.04 -3.83 6.53
CA ILE A 405 -7.96 -4.12 5.43
C ILE A 405 -8.05 -2.94 4.46
N VAL A 406 -8.05 -1.70 4.94
CA VAL A 406 -8.13 -0.50 4.09
C VAL A 406 -6.81 -0.18 3.41
N THR A 407 -5.67 -0.57 3.96
CA THR A 407 -4.37 -0.10 3.45
C THR A 407 -3.62 -1.15 2.63
N TYR A 408 -3.93 -2.45 2.78
CA TYR A 408 -3.28 -3.53 2.02
C TYR A 408 -1.74 -3.46 2.08
N THR A 409 -1.16 -3.00 3.19
CA THR A 409 0.29 -2.76 3.29
C THR A 409 1.08 -4.02 3.61
N ASN A 410 0.50 -4.97 4.33
CA ASN A 410 1.15 -6.24 4.67
C ASN A 410 0.50 -7.39 3.89
N ILE A 411 0.96 -7.65 2.66
CA ILE A 411 0.38 -8.66 1.77
C ILE A 411 1.42 -9.73 1.39
N ASN A 412 1.05 -10.99 1.64
CA ASN A 412 1.78 -12.14 1.16
C ASN A 412 1.37 -12.48 -0.29
N LEU A 413 1.95 -11.77 -1.26
CA LEU A 413 1.66 -11.97 -2.69
C LEU A 413 2.03 -13.37 -3.20
N ALA A 414 2.99 -14.06 -2.55
CA ALA A 414 3.44 -15.38 -2.94
C ALA A 414 2.39 -16.46 -2.66
N ALA A 415 1.57 -16.26 -1.62
CA ALA A 415 0.55 -17.22 -1.23
C ALA A 415 -0.49 -17.40 -2.34
N ASN A 416 -0.90 -18.65 -2.56
CA ASN A 416 -1.93 -19.08 -3.51
C ASN A 416 -1.68 -18.81 -5.00
N ASN A 417 -0.53 -18.25 -5.39
CA ASN A 417 -0.21 -17.87 -6.77
C ASN A 417 1.00 -18.62 -7.31
N SER A 418 0.78 -19.50 -8.30
CA SER A 418 1.86 -20.20 -8.99
C SER A 418 2.60 -19.26 -9.94
N VAL A 419 3.92 -19.38 -10.01
CA VAL A 419 4.76 -18.66 -10.97
C VAL A 419 4.43 -19.05 -12.42
N GLN A 420 4.56 -18.09 -13.35
CA GLN A 420 4.34 -18.29 -14.78
C GLN A 420 5.13 -17.27 -15.61
N ASN A 421 4.99 -17.33 -16.95
CA ASN A 421 5.57 -16.37 -17.91
C ASN A 421 7.10 -16.15 -17.75
N GLY A 422 7.83 -17.19 -17.31
CA GLY A 422 9.28 -17.12 -17.11
C GLY A 422 9.73 -16.24 -15.95
N HIS A 423 8.81 -15.82 -15.07
CA HIS A 423 9.15 -15.03 -13.89
C HIS A 423 9.83 -15.86 -12.82
N THR A 424 10.57 -15.19 -11.93
CA THR A 424 11.01 -15.77 -10.65
C THR A 424 9.89 -15.66 -9.62
N ALA A 425 9.64 -16.74 -8.88
CA ALA A 425 8.67 -16.77 -7.79
C ALA A 425 9.07 -15.80 -6.66
N ILE A 426 8.08 -15.16 -6.05
CA ILE A 426 8.28 -14.38 -4.83
C ILE A 426 8.56 -15.36 -3.69
N ASP A 427 9.65 -15.12 -2.95
CA ASP A 427 10.01 -15.96 -1.80
C ASP A 427 9.45 -15.32 -0.54
N HIS A 428 8.51 -16.01 0.11
CA HIS A 428 7.91 -15.57 1.36
C HIS A 428 8.93 -15.40 2.47
N THR A 429 9.96 -16.25 2.52
CA THR A 429 11.01 -16.16 3.55
C THR A 429 11.86 -14.90 3.38
N VAL A 430 11.86 -14.30 2.19
CA VAL A 430 12.46 -12.99 1.96
C VAL A 430 11.46 -11.89 2.33
N THR A 431 10.21 -11.95 1.88
CA THR A 431 9.28 -10.83 2.10
C THR A 431 8.73 -10.73 3.52
N HIS A 432 8.70 -11.84 4.27
CA HIS A 432 8.20 -11.95 5.64
C HIS A 432 9.16 -12.83 6.47
N GLN A 433 10.02 -12.18 7.25
CA GLN A 433 11.03 -12.81 8.10
C GLN A 433 10.63 -12.78 9.56
N GLY A 434 10.91 -13.88 10.27
CA GLY A 434 10.61 -14.01 11.69
C GLY A 434 9.55 -15.07 11.98
N HIS A 435 9.46 -15.45 13.25
CA HIS A 435 8.62 -16.56 13.70
C HIS A 435 7.11 -16.22 13.66
N TYR A 436 6.75 -14.95 13.79
CA TYR A 436 5.36 -14.51 13.80
C TYR A 436 4.59 -14.98 12.55
N TRP A 437 5.22 -14.91 11.37
CA TRP A 437 4.60 -15.27 10.09
C TRP A 437 4.36 -16.78 9.90
N THR A 438 4.90 -17.61 10.79
CA THR A 438 4.68 -19.05 10.78
C THR A 438 3.54 -19.49 11.69
N ILE A 439 3.02 -18.57 12.50
CA ILE A 439 1.93 -18.84 13.43
C ILE A 439 0.63 -18.89 12.65
N ARG A 440 -0.19 -19.90 12.96
CA ARG A 440 -1.50 -20.05 12.35
C ARG A 440 -2.38 -18.84 12.72
N PRO A 441 -3.04 -18.18 11.74
CA PRO A 441 -4.00 -17.14 12.04
C PRO A 441 -5.19 -17.73 12.82
N ILE A 442 -5.74 -16.92 13.71
CA ILE A 442 -6.90 -17.28 14.56
C ILE A 442 -8.10 -16.38 14.29
N GLY A 443 -7.86 -15.14 13.85
CA GLY A 443 -8.86 -14.25 13.28
C GLY A 443 -8.63 -14.16 11.78
N GLU A 444 -9.70 -14.29 11.00
CA GLU A 444 -9.68 -14.19 9.54
C GLU A 444 -10.91 -13.43 9.05
N SER A 445 -10.73 -12.59 8.04
CA SER A 445 -11.81 -11.89 7.35
C SER A 445 -12.44 -12.77 6.27
N ASN A 446 -13.67 -12.44 5.85
CA ASN A 446 -14.14 -12.87 4.53
C ASN A 446 -13.25 -12.26 3.42
N PRO A 447 -13.25 -12.80 2.18
CA PRO A 447 -12.55 -12.17 1.06
C PRO A 447 -12.98 -10.71 0.86
N VAL A 448 -12.04 -9.77 1.00
CA VAL A 448 -12.29 -8.33 0.88
C VAL A 448 -11.74 -7.78 -0.44
N ASN A 449 -12.55 -6.96 -1.10
CA ASN A 449 -12.16 -6.20 -2.29
C ASN A 449 -12.64 -4.75 -2.17
N LEU A 450 -11.68 -3.83 -2.00
CA LEU A 450 -11.95 -2.39 -1.85
C LEU A 450 -11.61 -1.55 -3.08
N LYS A 451 -11.04 -2.15 -4.16
CA LYS A 451 -10.52 -1.39 -5.32
C LYS A 451 -11.54 -0.37 -5.84
N GLY A 452 -12.78 -0.81 -6.08
CA GLY A 452 -13.84 0.04 -6.63
C GLY A 452 -14.35 1.12 -5.66
N GLN A 453 -14.15 0.95 -4.35
CA GLN A 453 -14.71 1.82 -3.32
C GLN A 453 -13.86 3.08 -3.10
N TYR A 454 -12.53 2.98 -3.28
CA TYR A 454 -11.61 4.11 -3.09
C TYR A 454 -12.00 5.35 -3.89
N ALA A 455 -12.31 5.19 -5.19
CA ALA A 455 -12.61 6.31 -6.07
C ALA A 455 -13.78 7.16 -5.57
N GLN A 456 -14.87 6.51 -5.14
CA GLN A 456 -16.05 7.19 -4.61
C GLN A 456 -15.75 7.89 -3.28
N PHE A 457 -15.03 7.21 -2.38
CA PHE A 457 -14.72 7.75 -1.06
C PHE A 457 -13.79 8.96 -1.14
N ILE A 458 -12.72 8.86 -1.93
CA ILE A 458 -11.75 9.94 -2.14
C ILE A 458 -12.41 11.18 -2.71
N ALA A 459 -13.24 11.01 -3.76
CA ALA A 459 -13.90 12.13 -4.40
C ALA A 459 -14.92 12.84 -3.50
N ASN A 460 -15.53 12.13 -2.55
CA ASN A 460 -16.55 12.67 -1.66
C ASN A 460 -15.97 13.30 -0.39
N ARG A 461 -14.97 12.68 0.24
CA ARG A 461 -14.46 13.08 1.55
C ARG A 461 -13.17 13.90 1.47
N TYR A 462 -12.25 13.47 0.63
CA TYR A 462 -10.90 14.02 0.62
C TYR A 462 -10.73 15.16 -0.39
N HIS A 463 -11.31 15.05 -1.58
CA HIS A 463 -11.11 16.07 -2.59
C HIS A 463 -11.90 17.35 -2.29
N GLN A 464 -11.19 18.46 -2.08
CA GLN A 464 -11.81 19.74 -1.75
C GLN A 464 -12.58 20.34 -2.93
N ARG A 465 -13.92 20.20 -2.92
CA ARG A 465 -14.79 20.90 -3.88
C ARG A 465 -14.75 22.43 -3.69
N THR A 466 -14.38 22.90 -2.49
CA THR A 466 -14.38 24.33 -2.13
C THR A 466 -13.23 25.12 -2.77
N ALA A 467 -12.06 24.50 -3.01
CA ALA A 467 -10.97 25.11 -3.78
C ALA A 467 -11.32 25.34 -5.27
N ASN A 468 -12.42 24.71 -5.73
CA ASN A 468 -12.99 24.83 -7.06
C ASN A 468 -14.24 25.73 -7.12
N ARG A 469 -14.69 26.32 -5.99
CA ARG A 469 -15.75 27.34 -5.97
C ARG A 469 -15.13 28.72 -6.16
N THR A 470 -15.57 29.37 -7.22
CA THR A 470 -15.23 30.71 -7.71
C THR A 470 -15.22 31.81 -6.64
N THR A 471 -14.15 32.60 -6.66
CA THR A 471 -14.24 34.08 -6.65
C THR A 471 -13.59 34.59 -7.92
#